data_AF-S9NX95-F1
#
_entry.id   AF-S9NX95-F1
#
_cell.length_a   1.000
_cell.length_b   1.000
_cell.length_c   1.000
_cell.angle_alpha   90.00
_cell.angle_beta   90.00
_cell.angle_gamma   90.00
#
_symmetry.space_group_name_H-M   'P 1'
#
loop_
_entity.id
_entity.type
_entity.pdbx_description
1 polymer ?
#
loop_
_entity_poly.entity_id
_entity_poly.type
_entity_poly.pdbx_seq_one_letter_code
_entity_poly.pdbx_strand_id
1 'polypeptide(L)'
;MVSVSRTISLAALIAVVPGARGAELPLQGSYQADIWGTVELSTEGERLVGRASKGNPCGLEPGTPVLDGTLQGRVLVGQFELCLQGEGCPERQSLPVLGFHSPEEGSLTAYVRIQQGCLSPVLGQEGLVVLRSPRAVSAAQEAAAAARASLMSGRGASRRNPEAAKAALERGEQLLREKKWGGSVAEFERSIALGEQSWVAFFGLGTAQLMRNQLPEAVEMLSRAQKLNKREPNIAYTLACAYSRLGKKDQALLFLEQAVKSGYAIKAGSQDLGLEKLLLSDPGSIARYTENIQEAFKNAEAPARRRQAQGP
;
A
#
# COMPACT_ATOMS: atom_id res chain seq x y z
N MET A 1 71.53 -19.91 33.37
CA MET A 1 70.16 -20.33 33.74
C MET A 1 69.26 -19.10 33.69
N VAL A 2 68.26 -19.13 32.79
CA VAL A 2 66.88 -18.58 32.90
C VAL A 2 66.73 -17.22 33.60
N SER A 3 66.27 -16.15 32.96
CA SER A 3 64.86 -15.98 32.56
C SER A 3 64.67 -14.83 31.55
N VAL A 4 63.69 -15.03 30.68
CA VAL A 4 63.36 -14.28 29.46
C VAL A 4 61.99 -13.63 29.64
N SER A 5 61.80 -12.49 28.98
CA SER A 5 60.54 -11.88 28.51
C SER A 5 59.45 -11.48 29.51
N ARG A 6 59.02 -10.22 29.38
CA ARG A 6 57.70 -9.89 28.79
C ARG A 6 57.55 -8.37 28.58
N THR A 7 57.79 -7.91 27.36
CA THR A 7 57.21 -6.67 26.84
C THR A 7 56.67 -6.99 25.44
N ILE A 8 55.36 -7.15 25.34
CA ILE A 8 54.65 -7.33 24.07
C ILE A 8 54.42 -5.93 23.51
N SER A 9 55.22 -5.54 22.52
CA SER A 9 54.93 -4.39 21.67
C SER A 9 53.89 -4.82 20.62
N LEU A 10 52.67 -4.31 20.75
CA LEU A 10 51.59 -4.50 19.79
C LEU A 10 51.84 -3.57 18.59
N ALA A 11 52.54 -4.07 17.56
CA ALA A 11 52.64 -3.39 16.28
C ALA A 11 51.33 -3.62 15.49
N ALA A 12 50.52 -2.58 15.36
CA ALA A 12 49.36 -2.58 14.47
C ALA A 12 49.85 -2.50 13.02
N LEU A 13 49.83 -3.63 12.30
CA LEU A 13 49.88 -3.63 10.84
C LEU A 13 48.59 -3.00 10.32
N ILE A 14 48.67 -1.77 9.82
CA ILE A 14 47.64 -1.20 8.94
C ILE A 14 47.85 -1.86 7.58
N ALA A 15 47.12 -2.93 7.31
CA ALA A 15 46.96 -3.45 5.96
C ALA A 15 46.13 -2.42 5.17
N VAL A 16 46.78 -1.68 4.27
CA VAL A 16 46.10 -0.94 3.21
C VAL A 16 45.51 -1.98 2.28
N VAL A 17 44.21 -2.25 2.40
CA VAL A 17 43.47 -3.08 1.44
C VAL A 17 43.27 -2.24 0.18
N PRO A 18 43.86 -2.59 -0.97
CA PRO A 18 43.61 -1.90 -2.22
C PRO A 18 42.21 -2.27 -2.71
N GLY A 19 41.34 -1.28 -2.86
CA GLY A 19 40.16 -1.36 -3.72
C GLY A 19 39.10 -2.39 -3.34
N ALA A 20 38.30 -2.10 -2.33
CA ALA A 20 36.93 -2.59 -2.32
C ALA A 20 36.17 -1.85 -3.45
N ARG A 21 36.31 -2.34 -4.70
CA ARG A 21 35.20 -2.25 -5.65
C ARG A 21 34.07 -3.00 -4.96
N GLY A 22 33.11 -2.26 -4.40
CA GLY A 22 31.87 -2.87 -3.92
C GLY A 22 31.37 -3.73 -5.07
N ALA A 23 31.30 -5.04 -4.87
CA ALA A 23 30.66 -5.92 -5.82
C ALA A 23 29.22 -5.39 -5.95
N GLU A 24 28.92 -4.74 -7.08
CA GLU A 24 27.56 -4.33 -7.40
C GLU A 24 26.73 -5.60 -7.34
N LEU A 25 25.89 -5.71 -6.30
CA LEU A 25 25.02 -6.86 -6.15
C LEU A 25 24.15 -6.93 -7.40
N PRO A 26 24.12 -8.06 -8.11
CA PRO A 26 23.34 -8.19 -9.34
C PRO A 26 21.87 -7.93 -9.04
N LEU A 27 21.17 -7.28 -9.97
CA LEU A 27 19.72 -7.11 -9.94
C LEU A 27 19.05 -8.49 -10.10
N GLN A 28 18.96 -9.23 -9.01
CA GLN A 28 18.48 -10.60 -9.01
C GLN A 28 17.37 -10.80 -7.98
N GLY A 29 16.33 -11.52 -8.38
CA GLY A 29 15.21 -11.93 -7.56
C GLY A 29 14.00 -11.00 -7.71
N SER A 30 13.18 -10.99 -6.66
CA SER A 30 11.83 -10.48 -6.69
C SER A 30 11.78 -8.99 -6.39
N TYR A 31 11.58 -8.14 -7.40
CA TYR A 31 11.49 -6.69 -7.23
C TYR A 31 10.04 -6.25 -7.22
N GLN A 32 9.68 -5.43 -6.23
CA GLN A 32 8.37 -4.82 -6.13
C GLN A 32 8.33 -3.56 -7.00
N ALA A 33 7.45 -3.53 -7.99
CA ALA A 33 7.08 -2.27 -8.61
C ALA A 33 5.88 -1.66 -7.91
N ASP A 34 5.88 -0.33 -7.82
CA ASP A 34 4.83 0.45 -7.13
C ASP A 34 3.40 0.11 -7.57
N ILE A 35 3.24 -0.16 -8.87
CA ILE A 35 1.95 -0.45 -9.52
C ILE A 35 1.95 -1.78 -10.28
N TRP A 36 3.11 -2.43 -10.49
CA TRP A 36 3.20 -3.68 -11.27
C TRP A 36 2.99 -4.95 -10.43
N GLY A 37 2.90 -4.83 -9.11
CA GLY A 37 3.15 -5.99 -8.27
C GLY A 37 4.62 -6.37 -8.36
N THR A 38 4.91 -7.62 -8.67
CA THR A 38 6.27 -8.17 -8.57
C THR A 38 6.83 -8.47 -9.96
N VAL A 39 8.12 -8.19 -10.15
CA VAL A 39 8.90 -8.54 -11.33
C VAL A 39 10.10 -9.35 -10.88
N GLU A 40 10.28 -10.52 -11.47
CA GLU A 40 11.49 -11.32 -11.23
C GLU A 40 12.59 -10.81 -12.15
N LEU A 41 13.60 -10.17 -11.56
CA LEU A 41 14.78 -9.70 -12.25
C LEU A 41 15.87 -10.78 -12.24
N SER A 42 16.53 -10.93 -13.38
CA SER A 42 17.71 -11.78 -13.54
C SER A 42 18.72 -11.07 -14.41
N THR A 43 19.98 -11.07 -13.98
CA THR A 43 21.10 -10.52 -14.76
C THR A 43 22.05 -11.63 -15.18
N GLU A 44 22.45 -11.63 -16.45
CA GLU A 44 23.49 -12.49 -17.00
C GLU A 44 24.50 -11.60 -17.75
N GLY A 45 25.68 -11.39 -17.16
CA GLY A 45 26.61 -10.35 -17.61
C GLY A 45 25.98 -8.97 -17.50
N GLU A 46 25.98 -8.21 -18.60
CA GLU A 46 25.31 -6.90 -18.66
C GLU A 46 23.82 -7.01 -19.04
N ARG A 47 23.33 -8.18 -19.46
CA ARG A 47 21.92 -8.33 -19.85
C ARG A 47 21.04 -8.43 -18.62
N LEU A 48 20.03 -7.58 -18.54
CA LEU A 48 18.98 -7.61 -17.52
C LEU A 48 17.67 -8.07 -18.18
N VAL A 49 17.09 -9.14 -17.64
CA VAL A 49 15.76 -9.62 -18.03
C VAL A 49 14.84 -9.54 -16.82
N GLY A 50 13.68 -8.91 -16.99
CA GLY A 50 12.59 -8.93 -16.03
C GLY A 50 11.43 -9.79 -16.53
N ARG A 51 10.89 -10.63 -15.67
CA ARG A 51 9.77 -11.53 -15.99
C ARG A 51 8.56 -11.23 -15.14
N ALA A 52 7.39 -11.33 -15.77
CA ALA A 52 6.10 -11.12 -15.10
C ALA A 52 5.86 -12.18 -14.02
N SER A 53 5.44 -11.75 -12.84
CA SER A 53 4.96 -12.67 -11.79
C SER A 53 3.48 -12.99 -11.97
N LYS A 54 2.99 -13.98 -11.20
CA LYS A 54 1.58 -14.36 -11.19
C LYS A 54 0.70 -13.20 -10.71
N GLY A 55 -0.40 -12.95 -11.42
CA GLY A 55 -1.35 -11.89 -11.08
C GLY A 55 -0.88 -10.48 -11.46
N ASN A 56 0.02 -10.37 -12.43
CA ASN A 56 0.44 -9.06 -12.95
C ASN A 56 -0.75 -8.30 -13.59
N PRO A 57 -0.74 -6.95 -13.57
CA PRO A 57 -1.86 -6.13 -14.05
C PRO A 57 -2.19 -6.29 -15.54
N CYS A 58 -1.24 -6.77 -16.34
CA CYS A 58 -1.44 -7.04 -17.76
C CYS A 58 -2.00 -8.44 -18.05
N GLY A 59 -2.27 -9.26 -17.02
CA GLY A 59 -2.81 -10.62 -17.21
C GLY A 59 -1.86 -11.58 -17.93
N LEU A 60 -0.57 -11.29 -17.96
CA LEU A 60 0.44 -12.10 -18.66
C LEU A 60 0.70 -13.42 -17.92
N GLU A 61 1.11 -14.45 -18.66
CA GLU A 61 1.54 -15.71 -18.05
C GLU A 61 2.81 -15.51 -17.20
N PRO A 62 2.90 -16.11 -16.00
CA PRO A 62 4.09 -16.04 -15.17
C PRO A 62 5.34 -16.48 -15.96
N GLY A 63 6.41 -15.69 -15.87
CA GLY A 63 7.66 -15.95 -16.60
C GLY A 63 7.75 -15.26 -17.96
N THR A 64 6.68 -14.64 -18.46
CA THR A 64 6.72 -13.85 -19.69
C THR A 64 7.72 -12.69 -19.54
N PRO A 65 8.69 -12.51 -20.48
CA PRO A 65 9.60 -11.37 -20.45
C PRO A 65 8.83 -10.06 -20.57
N VAL A 66 9.04 -9.17 -19.63
CA VAL A 66 8.46 -7.81 -19.62
C VAL A 66 9.52 -6.73 -19.71
N LEU A 67 10.76 -7.04 -19.33
CA LEU A 67 11.92 -6.16 -19.48
C LEU A 67 13.04 -6.95 -20.13
N ASP A 68 13.66 -6.37 -21.15
CA ASP A 68 14.91 -6.86 -21.71
C ASP A 68 15.80 -5.67 -22.01
N GLY A 69 17.03 -5.69 -21.52
CA GLY A 69 17.95 -4.58 -21.69
C GLY A 69 19.36 -4.88 -21.23
N THR A 70 20.18 -3.86 -21.29
CA THR A 70 21.58 -3.91 -20.88
C THR A 70 21.83 -2.90 -19.78
N LEU A 71 22.44 -3.36 -18.68
CA LEU A 71 22.84 -2.54 -17.55
C LEU A 71 24.34 -2.24 -17.66
N GLN A 72 24.67 -1.00 -18.00
CA GLN A 72 26.04 -0.50 -18.07
C GLN A 72 26.33 0.36 -16.85
N GLY A 73 26.97 -0.25 -15.85
CA GLY A 73 27.13 0.33 -14.52
C GLY A 73 25.78 0.60 -13.86
N ARG A 74 25.38 1.87 -13.79
CA ARG A 74 24.11 2.29 -13.19
C ARG A 74 23.02 2.57 -14.21
N VAL A 75 23.29 2.53 -15.51
CA VAL A 75 22.32 2.90 -16.54
C VAL A 75 21.76 1.65 -17.22
N LEU A 76 20.43 1.55 -17.27
CA LEU A 76 19.70 0.54 -18.02
C LEU A 76 19.22 1.13 -19.35
N VAL A 77 19.55 0.47 -20.45
CA VAL A 77 18.96 0.76 -21.76
C VAL A 77 18.33 -0.51 -22.30
N GLY A 78 17.07 -0.45 -22.71
CA GLY A 78 16.37 -1.65 -23.17
C GLY A 78 14.96 -1.37 -23.64
N GLN A 79 14.10 -2.36 -23.51
CA GLN A 79 12.70 -2.29 -23.84
C GLN A 79 11.82 -2.89 -22.74
N PHE A 80 10.69 -2.25 -22.51
CA PHE A 80 9.60 -2.77 -21.70
C PHE A 80 8.45 -3.22 -22.60
N GLU A 81 7.97 -4.44 -22.40
CA GLU A 81 6.72 -4.93 -22.97
C GLU A 81 5.55 -4.52 -22.06
N LEU A 82 4.70 -3.64 -22.57
CA LEU A 82 3.60 -3.04 -21.81
C LEU A 82 2.26 -3.34 -22.46
N CYS A 83 1.26 -3.65 -21.64
CA CYS A 83 -0.13 -3.64 -22.10
C CYS A 83 -0.66 -2.22 -22.09
N LEU A 84 -1.35 -1.82 -23.17
CA LEU A 84 -1.97 -0.50 -23.29
C LEU A 84 -3.49 -0.62 -23.40
N GLN A 85 -4.17 0.43 -22.96
CA GLN A 85 -5.61 0.60 -22.95
C GLN A 85 -5.94 1.99 -23.48
N GLY A 86 -6.99 2.08 -24.29
CA GLY A 86 -7.41 3.33 -24.92
C GLY A 86 -7.90 3.08 -26.34
N GLU A 87 -8.66 4.02 -26.87
CA GLU A 87 -9.18 3.94 -28.23
C GLU A 87 -8.02 4.07 -29.23
N GLY A 88 -7.85 3.07 -30.10
CA GLY A 88 -6.75 3.04 -31.08
C GLY A 88 -5.37 2.63 -30.53
N CYS A 89 -5.28 2.26 -29.25
CA CYS A 89 -4.04 1.78 -28.65
C CYS A 89 -3.84 0.27 -28.93
N PRO A 90 -2.62 -0.19 -29.23
CA PRO A 90 -2.35 -1.61 -29.38
C PRO A 90 -2.48 -2.32 -28.02
N GLU A 91 -2.98 -3.56 -27.99
CA GLU A 91 -3.13 -4.31 -26.74
C GLU A 91 -1.80 -4.50 -26.00
N ARG A 92 -0.70 -4.64 -26.75
CA ARG A 92 0.67 -4.73 -26.24
C ARG A 92 1.64 -3.97 -27.14
N GLN A 93 2.65 -3.36 -26.52
CA GLN A 93 3.70 -2.65 -27.23
C GLN A 93 5.04 -2.74 -26.49
N SER A 94 6.08 -3.08 -27.24
CA SER A 94 7.47 -2.90 -26.81
C SER A 94 7.85 -1.43 -26.91
N LEU A 95 8.20 -0.82 -25.78
CA LEU A 95 8.60 0.58 -25.69
C LEU A 95 10.02 0.72 -25.15
N PRO A 96 10.84 1.63 -25.71
CA PRO A 96 12.19 1.84 -25.24
C PRO A 96 12.18 2.37 -23.81
N VAL A 97 13.15 1.92 -23.02
CA VAL A 97 13.35 2.37 -21.66
C VAL A 97 14.76 2.86 -21.42
N LEU A 98 14.83 3.97 -20.68
CA LEU A 98 16.03 4.42 -20.01
C LEU A 98 15.80 4.33 -18.51
N GLY A 99 16.69 3.64 -17.81
CA GLY A 99 16.62 3.50 -16.36
C GLY A 99 17.95 3.73 -15.66
N PHE A 100 17.84 3.92 -14.35
CA PHE A 100 18.94 4.16 -13.43
C PHE A 100 18.82 3.22 -12.24
N HIS A 101 19.85 2.42 -12.01
CA HIS A 101 20.00 1.55 -10.85
C HIS A 101 20.73 2.32 -9.74
N SER A 102 20.09 2.37 -8.57
CA SER A 102 20.64 2.87 -7.31
C SER A 102 20.87 1.68 -6.37
N PRO A 103 22.09 1.10 -6.32
CA PRO A 103 22.38 -0.03 -5.43
C PRO A 103 22.20 0.32 -3.95
N GLU A 104 22.55 1.55 -3.58
CA GLU A 104 22.44 2.09 -2.22
C GLU A 104 20.99 2.06 -1.72
N GLU A 105 20.05 2.41 -2.61
CA GLU A 105 18.61 2.44 -2.36
C GLU A 105 17.94 1.11 -2.70
N GLY A 106 18.69 0.17 -3.29
CA GLY A 106 18.20 -1.10 -3.80
C GLY A 106 17.04 -0.93 -4.79
N SER A 107 17.13 0.07 -5.69
CA SER A 107 16.05 0.40 -6.63
C SER A 107 16.53 0.59 -8.06
N LEU A 108 15.69 0.23 -9.03
CA LEU A 108 15.85 0.54 -10.45
C LEU A 108 14.68 1.43 -10.87
N THR A 109 14.99 2.67 -11.23
CA THR A 109 14.00 3.65 -11.71
C THR A 109 14.10 3.76 -13.21
N ALA A 110 13.00 3.63 -13.92
CA ALA A 110 12.97 3.59 -15.37
C ALA A 110 11.86 4.49 -15.91
N TYR A 111 12.09 5.10 -17.06
CA TYR A 111 11.15 6.00 -17.69
C TYR A 111 10.75 5.49 -19.07
N VAL A 112 9.44 5.39 -19.30
CA VAL A 112 8.84 4.89 -20.54
C VAL A 112 7.80 5.89 -21.04
N ARG A 113 7.90 6.26 -22.32
CA ARG A 113 6.92 7.16 -22.97
C ARG A 113 5.87 6.35 -23.71
N ILE A 114 4.61 6.52 -23.32
CA ILE A 114 3.45 6.01 -24.04
C ILE A 114 2.87 7.07 -24.97
N GLN A 115 2.18 6.62 -26.02
CA GLN A 115 1.49 7.49 -26.96
C GLN A 115 0.37 8.29 -26.27
N GLN A 116 0.13 9.52 -26.70
CA GLN A 116 -0.97 10.33 -26.17
C GLN A 116 -2.31 9.61 -26.37
N GLY A 117 -3.15 9.61 -25.34
CA GLY A 117 -4.44 8.91 -25.33
C GLY A 117 -4.36 7.45 -24.88
N CYS A 118 -3.18 6.85 -24.85
CA CYS A 118 -2.98 5.52 -24.29
C CYS A 118 -2.66 5.57 -22.81
N LEU A 119 -3.19 4.60 -22.07
CA LEU A 119 -2.90 4.36 -20.67
C LEU A 119 -2.37 2.95 -20.51
N SER A 120 -1.45 2.76 -19.58
CA SER A 120 -0.99 1.43 -19.21
C SER A 120 -1.32 1.21 -17.74
N PRO A 121 -2.01 0.11 -17.36
CA PRO A 121 -2.29 -0.17 -15.95
C PRO A 121 -1.02 -0.39 -15.13
N VAL A 122 0.13 -0.60 -15.80
CA VAL A 122 1.43 -0.76 -15.17
C VAL A 122 2.23 0.55 -15.08
N LEU A 123 1.86 1.62 -15.80
CA LEU A 123 2.59 2.91 -15.73
C LEU A 123 1.86 3.95 -14.88
N GLY A 124 2.63 4.75 -14.14
CA GLY A 124 2.11 5.91 -13.42
C GLY A 124 1.76 7.06 -14.37
N GLN A 125 1.19 8.14 -13.84
CA GLN A 125 0.74 9.30 -14.64
C GLN A 125 1.85 9.99 -15.46
N GLU A 126 3.12 9.64 -15.24
CA GLU A 126 4.29 10.21 -15.92
C GLU A 126 5.16 9.17 -16.64
N GLY A 127 4.72 7.90 -16.74
CA GLY A 127 5.53 6.86 -17.40
C GLY A 127 6.75 6.40 -16.59
N LEU A 128 6.81 6.77 -15.30
CA LEU A 128 7.85 6.33 -14.38
C LEU A 128 7.53 4.94 -13.82
N VAL A 129 8.53 4.06 -13.83
CA VAL A 129 8.54 2.73 -13.21
C VAL A 129 9.61 2.72 -12.15
N VAL A 130 9.28 2.33 -10.92
CA VAL A 130 10.27 2.14 -9.85
C VAL A 130 10.18 0.71 -9.37
N LEU A 131 11.26 -0.04 -9.56
CA LEU A 131 11.43 -1.41 -9.08
C LEU A 131 12.28 -1.37 -7.81
N ARG A 132 11.76 -1.84 -6.68
CA ARG A 132 12.48 -1.87 -5.40
C ARG A 132 12.76 -3.31 -4.98
N SER A 133 14.00 -3.54 -4.54
CA SER A 133 14.39 -4.82 -3.94
C SER A 133 13.59 -5.09 -2.66
N PRO A 134 13.45 -6.35 -2.22
CA PRO A 134 12.75 -6.69 -0.98
C PRO A 134 13.31 -5.93 0.24
N ARG A 135 14.64 -5.72 0.26
CA ARG A 135 15.33 -4.94 1.30
C ARG A 135 14.94 -3.46 1.26
N ALA A 136 14.84 -2.87 0.08
CA ALA A 136 14.44 -1.48 -0.07
C ALA A 136 12.97 -1.29 0.36
N VAL A 137 12.11 -2.26 0.04
CA VAL A 137 10.72 -2.29 0.50
C VAL A 137 10.65 -2.38 2.02
N SER A 138 11.39 -3.31 2.65
CA SER A 138 11.38 -3.45 4.11
C SER A 138 11.89 -2.20 4.83
N ALA A 139 12.99 -1.60 4.33
CA ALA A 139 13.52 -0.36 4.89
C ALA A 139 12.53 0.81 4.75
N ALA A 140 11.85 0.93 3.61
CA ALA A 140 10.82 1.94 3.42
C ALA A 140 9.62 1.73 4.36
N GLN A 141 9.21 0.47 4.59
CA GLN A 141 8.14 0.12 5.53
C GLN A 141 8.52 0.46 6.97
N GLU A 142 9.76 0.17 7.39
CA GLU A 142 10.25 0.51 8.73
C GLU A 142 10.33 2.03 8.93
N ALA A 143 10.84 2.77 7.95
CA ALA A 143 10.87 4.23 7.98
C ALA A 143 9.46 4.83 8.02
N ALA A 144 8.53 4.31 7.22
CA ALA A 144 7.13 4.70 7.25
C ALA A 144 6.47 4.37 8.59
N ALA A 145 6.76 3.21 9.19
CA ALA A 145 6.29 2.84 10.51
C ALA A 145 6.82 3.80 11.60
N ALA A 146 8.09 4.19 11.54
CA ALA A 146 8.68 5.16 12.46
C ALA A 146 8.09 6.57 12.30
N ALA A 147 7.89 7.02 11.05
CA ALA A 147 7.23 8.29 10.74
C ALA A 147 5.78 8.30 11.27
N ARG A 148 5.04 7.22 11.03
CA ARG A 148 3.67 7.02 11.54
C ARG A 148 3.64 6.99 13.06
N ALA A 149 4.56 6.28 13.72
CA ALA A 149 4.65 6.30 15.18
C ALA A 149 4.92 7.71 15.75
N SER A 150 5.70 8.52 15.04
CA SER A 150 5.95 9.92 15.39
C SER A 150 4.71 10.79 15.22
N LEU A 151 4.00 10.65 14.09
CA LEU A 151 2.70 11.28 13.83
C LEU A 151 1.67 10.92 14.91
N MET A 152 1.60 9.64 15.28
CA MET A 152 0.66 9.11 16.26
C MET A 152 0.94 9.56 17.71
N SER A 153 2.22 9.71 18.07
CA SER A 153 2.63 10.14 19.40
C SER A 153 2.66 11.67 19.56
N GLY A 154 2.47 12.42 18.47
CA GLY A 154 2.59 13.88 18.46
C GLY A 154 4.01 14.40 18.72
N ARG A 155 5.00 13.51 18.81
CA ARG A 155 6.42 13.86 18.98
C ARG A 155 6.96 14.33 17.63
N GLY A 156 7.23 15.63 17.52
CA GLY A 156 7.70 16.28 16.28
C GLY A 156 6.64 17.12 15.55
N ALA A 157 5.43 17.28 16.11
CA ALA A 157 4.44 18.20 15.56
C ALA A 157 4.97 19.64 15.58
N SER A 158 5.30 20.17 14.39
CA SER A 158 5.50 21.60 14.14
C SER A 158 4.24 22.38 14.54
N ARG A 159 4.37 23.68 14.81
CA ARG A 159 3.31 24.57 15.34
C ARG A 159 1.92 24.17 14.81
N ARG A 160 1.07 23.66 15.71
CA ARG A 160 -0.31 23.28 15.41
C ARG A 160 -0.97 24.38 14.59
N ASN A 161 -1.45 24.05 13.41
CA ASN A 161 -2.17 24.97 12.53
C ASN A 161 -3.51 24.31 12.16
N PRO A 162 -4.56 24.57 12.95
CA PRO A 162 -5.87 23.93 12.75
C PRO A 162 -6.47 24.20 11.36
N GLU A 163 -6.29 25.40 10.81
CA GLU A 163 -6.81 25.75 9.48
C GLU A 163 -6.10 24.96 8.39
N ALA A 164 -4.76 24.90 8.44
CA ALA A 164 -3.99 24.10 7.50
C ALA A 164 -4.25 22.60 7.66
N ALA A 165 -4.49 22.14 8.89
CA ALA A 165 -4.85 20.75 9.18
C ALA A 165 -6.20 20.37 8.55
N LYS A 166 -7.21 21.22 8.72
CA LYS A 166 -8.54 21.04 8.12
C LYS A 166 -8.49 21.11 6.59
N ALA A 167 -7.74 22.05 6.03
CA ALA A 167 -7.57 22.14 4.59
C ALA A 167 -6.86 20.90 4.00
N ALA A 168 -5.90 20.33 4.73
CA ALA A 168 -5.27 19.07 4.33
C ALA A 168 -6.24 17.88 4.44
N LEU A 169 -7.10 17.84 5.46
CA LEU A 169 -8.16 16.83 5.57
C LEU A 169 -9.09 16.85 4.35
N GLU A 170 -9.62 18.03 4.02
CA GLU A 170 -10.56 18.21 2.90
C GLU A 170 -9.93 17.83 1.54
N ARG A 171 -8.65 18.17 1.33
CA ARG A 171 -7.91 17.72 0.14
C ARG A 171 -7.70 16.20 0.13
N GLY A 172 -7.38 15.60 1.26
CA GLY A 172 -7.25 14.15 1.40
C GLY A 172 -8.52 13.41 1.00
N GLU A 173 -9.69 13.92 1.43
CA GLU A 173 -11.00 13.38 1.07
C GLU A 173 -11.31 13.55 -0.43
N GLN A 174 -10.99 14.71 -1.01
CA GLN A 174 -11.18 14.96 -2.44
C GLN A 174 -10.34 13.99 -3.28
N LEU A 175 -9.06 13.82 -2.93
CA LEU A 175 -8.17 12.88 -3.60
C LEU A 175 -8.65 11.42 -3.45
N LEU A 176 -9.24 11.08 -2.30
CA LEU A 176 -9.85 9.77 -2.08
C LEU A 176 -11.04 9.54 -3.03
N ARG A 177 -11.93 10.53 -3.20
CA ARG A 177 -13.04 10.46 -4.16
C ARG A 177 -12.56 10.33 -5.61
N GLU A 178 -11.47 11.02 -5.94
CA GLU A 178 -10.81 10.95 -7.26
C GLU A 178 -9.99 9.67 -7.48
N LYS A 179 -9.96 8.75 -6.51
CA LYS A 179 -9.17 7.51 -6.57
C LYS A 179 -7.64 7.75 -6.64
N LYS A 180 -7.18 8.94 -6.27
CA LYS A 180 -5.76 9.32 -6.19
C LYS A 180 -5.20 8.95 -4.82
N TRP A 181 -5.10 7.65 -4.56
CA TRP A 181 -4.82 7.09 -3.23
C TRP A 181 -3.49 7.56 -2.64
N GLY A 182 -2.42 7.65 -3.46
CA GLY A 182 -1.10 8.09 -3.01
C GLY A 182 -1.11 9.52 -2.48
N GLY A 183 -1.71 10.45 -3.22
CA GLY A 183 -1.86 11.84 -2.78
C GLY A 183 -2.80 11.98 -1.58
N SER A 184 -3.86 11.16 -1.53
CA SER A 184 -4.79 11.12 -0.40
C SER A 184 -4.10 10.74 0.91
N VAL A 185 -3.24 9.71 0.90
CA VAL A 185 -2.40 9.33 2.06
C VAL A 185 -1.57 10.52 2.54
N ALA A 186 -0.86 11.19 1.63
CA ALA A 186 0.03 12.30 1.99
C ALA A 186 -0.72 13.47 2.64
N GLU A 187 -1.90 13.84 2.13
CA GLU A 187 -2.69 14.94 2.71
C GLU A 187 -3.34 14.56 4.05
N PHE A 188 -3.77 13.31 4.25
CA PHE A 188 -4.24 12.88 5.57
C PHE A 188 -3.11 12.82 6.61
N GLU A 189 -1.92 12.31 6.25
CA GLU A 189 -0.75 12.32 7.13
C GLU A 189 -0.35 13.75 7.50
N ARG A 190 -0.39 14.67 6.52
CA ARG A 190 -0.15 16.10 6.74
C ARG A 190 -1.19 16.71 7.69
N SER A 191 -2.47 16.39 7.51
CA SER A 191 -3.55 16.85 8.38
C SER A 191 -3.30 16.42 9.84
N ILE A 192 -2.97 15.15 10.05
CA ILE A 192 -2.64 14.59 11.36
C ILE A 192 -1.39 15.26 11.94
N ALA A 193 -0.34 15.47 11.14
CA ALA A 193 0.89 16.15 11.55
C ALA A 193 0.64 17.59 12.01
N LEU A 194 -0.29 18.29 11.38
CA LEU A 194 -0.67 19.67 11.69
C LEU A 194 -1.61 19.79 12.90
N GLY A 195 -2.09 18.66 13.43
CA GLY A 195 -2.82 18.57 14.69
C GLY A 195 -4.26 18.07 14.59
N GLU A 196 -4.74 17.67 13.40
CA GLU A 196 -6.07 17.07 13.25
C GLU A 196 -6.08 15.64 13.83
N GLN A 197 -6.72 15.47 14.99
CA GLN A 197 -6.83 14.17 15.67
C GLN A 197 -8.28 13.66 15.69
N SER A 198 -9.02 13.85 14.60
CA SER A 198 -10.38 13.31 14.45
C SER A 198 -10.39 11.88 13.92
N TRP A 199 -11.45 11.15 14.23
CA TRP A 199 -11.70 9.83 13.65
C TRP A 199 -11.78 9.88 12.12
N VAL A 200 -12.20 11.02 11.54
CA VAL A 200 -12.32 11.24 10.09
C VAL A 200 -10.95 11.18 9.42
N ALA A 201 -9.94 11.87 9.96
CA ALA A 201 -8.58 11.86 9.41
C ALA A 201 -7.98 10.44 9.41
N PHE A 202 -8.10 9.72 10.52
CA PHE A 202 -7.60 8.34 10.62
C PHE A 202 -8.40 7.36 9.76
N PHE A 203 -9.73 7.55 9.64
CA PHE A 203 -10.57 6.74 8.77
C PHE A 203 -10.24 6.95 7.29
N GLY A 204 -10.06 8.20 6.88
CA GLY A 204 -9.65 8.57 5.53
C GLY A 204 -8.29 7.98 5.17
N LEU A 205 -7.29 8.13 6.06
CA LEU A 205 -5.96 7.54 5.87
C LEU A 205 -6.03 6.01 5.78
N GLY A 206 -6.76 5.37 6.70
CA GLY A 206 -6.94 3.92 6.69
C GLY A 206 -7.63 3.40 5.43
N THR A 207 -8.62 4.13 4.93
CA THR A 207 -9.31 3.83 3.67
C THR A 207 -8.38 3.98 2.47
N ALA A 208 -7.60 5.07 2.42
CA ALA A 208 -6.62 5.29 1.35
C ALA A 208 -5.56 4.16 1.31
N GLN A 209 -5.07 3.73 2.49
CA GLN A 209 -4.12 2.61 2.60
C GLN A 209 -4.75 1.28 2.19
N LEU A 210 -6.02 1.02 2.54
CA LEU A 210 -6.75 -0.16 2.09
C LEU A 210 -6.86 -0.21 0.56
N MET A 211 -7.12 0.94 -0.08
CA MET A 211 -7.20 1.04 -1.54
C MET A 211 -5.85 0.82 -2.21
N ARG A 212 -4.74 1.11 -1.53
CA ARG A 212 -3.36 0.80 -1.95
C ARG A 212 -2.89 -0.61 -1.59
N ASN A 213 -3.77 -1.43 -1.03
CA ASN A 213 -3.46 -2.78 -0.53
C ASN A 213 -2.35 -2.80 0.56
N GLN A 214 -2.15 -1.68 1.27
CA GLN A 214 -1.26 -1.58 2.44
C GLN A 214 -2.06 -1.98 3.68
N LEU A 215 -2.36 -3.27 3.78
CA LEU A 215 -3.38 -3.80 4.68
C LEU A 215 -3.02 -3.66 6.18
N PRO A 216 -1.77 -3.95 6.62
CA PRO A 216 -1.38 -3.71 8.02
C PRO A 216 -1.55 -2.24 8.44
N GLU A 217 -1.14 -1.32 7.57
CA GLU A 217 -1.22 0.13 7.77
C GLU A 217 -2.68 0.60 7.82
N ALA A 218 -3.51 0.07 6.93
CA ALA A 218 -4.95 0.32 6.92
C ALA A 218 -5.60 -0.09 8.24
N VAL A 219 -5.34 -1.31 8.72
CA VAL A 219 -5.88 -1.82 10.00
C VAL A 219 -5.47 -0.94 11.16
N GLU A 220 -4.21 -0.50 11.22
CA GLU A 220 -3.72 0.34 12.31
C GLU A 220 -4.46 1.70 12.37
N MET A 221 -4.62 2.36 11.23
CA MET A 221 -5.27 3.68 11.16
C MET A 221 -6.78 3.56 11.39
N LEU A 222 -7.44 2.56 10.82
CA LEU A 222 -8.84 2.28 11.07
C LEU A 222 -9.11 1.90 12.54
N SER A 223 -8.19 1.17 13.18
CA SER A 223 -8.28 0.85 14.61
C SER A 223 -8.19 2.12 15.46
N ARG A 224 -7.39 3.12 15.04
CA ARG A 224 -7.35 4.42 15.71
C ARG A 224 -8.65 5.18 15.52
N ALA A 225 -9.17 5.22 14.30
CA ALA A 225 -10.47 5.82 14.01
C ALA A 225 -11.57 5.20 14.88
N GLN A 226 -11.59 3.87 15.01
CA GLN A 226 -12.56 3.14 15.84
C GLN A 226 -12.43 3.48 17.32
N LYS A 227 -11.21 3.65 17.84
CA LYS A 227 -11.00 4.09 19.23
C LYS A 227 -11.59 5.48 19.49
N LEU A 228 -11.54 6.37 18.50
CA LEU A 228 -12.07 7.72 18.60
C LEU A 228 -13.59 7.78 18.37
N ASN A 229 -14.12 6.96 17.47
CA ASN A 229 -15.56 6.83 17.23
C ASN A 229 -15.96 5.35 17.07
N LYS A 230 -16.40 4.73 18.16
CA LYS A 230 -16.79 3.31 18.19
C LYS A 230 -18.12 3.02 17.49
N ARG A 231 -18.95 4.04 17.27
CA ARG A 231 -20.31 3.89 16.76
C ARG A 231 -20.43 4.15 15.26
N GLU A 232 -19.37 4.61 14.60
CA GLU A 232 -19.38 4.83 13.17
C GLU A 232 -19.35 3.48 12.42
N PRO A 233 -20.45 3.08 11.77
CA PRO A 233 -20.56 1.76 11.15
C PRO A 233 -19.55 1.56 10.02
N ASN A 234 -19.23 2.63 9.28
CA ASN A 234 -18.29 2.57 8.16
C ASN A 234 -16.88 2.16 8.61
N ILE A 235 -16.43 2.57 9.80
CA ILE A 235 -15.09 2.19 10.30
C ILE A 235 -15.01 0.68 10.52
N ALA A 236 -16.02 0.09 11.17
CA ALA A 236 -16.07 -1.35 11.43
C ALA A 236 -16.18 -2.13 10.11
N TYR A 237 -16.96 -1.64 9.15
CA TYR A 237 -17.03 -2.26 7.83
C TYR A 237 -15.69 -2.25 7.10
N THR A 238 -15.01 -1.10 7.05
CA THR A 238 -13.71 -0.98 6.39
C THR A 238 -12.63 -1.83 7.08
N LEU A 239 -12.68 -1.99 8.41
CA LEU A 239 -11.84 -2.95 9.14
C LEU A 239 -12.12 -4.38 8.69
N ALA A 240 -13.39 -4.77 8.55
CA ALA A 240 -13.75 -6.10 8.05
C ALA A 240 -13.18 -6.35 6.65
N CYS A 241 -13.27 -5.38 5.75
CA CYS A 241 -12.65 -5.46 4.42
C CYS A 241 -11.13 -5.64 4.50
N ALA A 242 -10.44 -4.88 5.36
CA ALA A 242 -9.00 -4.98 5.53
C ALA A 242 -8.57 -6.35 6.08
N TYR A 243 -9.25 -6.86 7.11
CA TYR A 243 -8.99 -8.18 7.66
C TYR A 243 -9.32 -9.32 6.69
N SER A 244 -10.37 -9.17 5.89
CA SER A 244 -10.72 -10.13 4.83
C SER A 244 -9.60 -10.25 3.79
N ARG A 245 -9.05 -9.12 3.32
CA ARG A 245 -7.92 -9.10 2.39
C ARG A 245 -6.63 -9.63 3.00
N LEU A 246 -6.47 -9.53 4.32
CA LEU A 246 -5.36 -10.15 5.08
C LEU A 246 -5.53 -11.67 5.29
N GLY A 247 -6.65 -12.26 4.88
CA GLY A 247 -6.98 -13.66 5.15
C GLY A 247 -7.36 -13.93 6.61
N LYS A 248 -7.57 -12.88 7.41
CA LYS A 248 -7.93 -12.93 8.83
C LYS A 248 -9.44 -12.99 8.98
N LYS A 249 -10.00 -14.16 8.62
CA LYS A 249 -11.44 -14.37 8.47
C LYS A 249 -12.24 -14.11 9.74
N ASP A 250 -11.78 -14.62 10.89
CA ASP A 250 -12.50 -14.47 12.16
C ASP A 250 -12.63 -13.00 12.56
N GLN A 251 -11.55 -12.23 12.41
CA GLN A 251 -11.58 -10.78 12.65
C GLN A 251 -12.49 -10.06 11.65
N ALA A 252 -12.45 -10.47 10.37
CA ALA A 252 -13.30 -9.86 9.35
C ALA A 252 -14.79 -10.02 9.68
N LEU A 253 -15.21 -11.23 10.08
CA LEU A 253 -16.59 -11.53 10.47
C LEU A 253 -16.98 -10.76 11.74
N LEU A 254 -16.11 -10.70 12.74
CA LEU A 254 -16.34 -9.95 13.98
C LEU A 254 -16.64 -8.46 13.71
N PHE A 255 -15.79 -7.80 12.91
CA PHE A 255 -15.97 -6.37 12.60
C PHE A 255 -17.16 -6.12 11.68
N LEU A 256 -17.50 -7.07 10.81
CA LEU A 256 -18.70 -7.00 9.98
C LEU A 256 -19.97 -7.07 10.83
N GLU A 257 -20.04 -7.99 11.80
CA GLU A 257 -21.14 -8.06 12.77
C GLU A 257 -21.29 -6.73 13.54
N GLN A 258 -20.16 -6.16 13.97
CA GLN A 258 -20.15 -4.87 14.66
C GLN A 258 -20.66 -3.73 13.77
N ALA A 259 -20.30 -3.72 12.48
CA ALA A 259 -20.75 -2.72 11.52
C ALA A 259 -22.29 -2.73 11.40
N VAL A 260 -22.88 -3.92 11.22
CA VAL A 260 -24.34 -4.08 11.12
C VAL A 260 -25.04 -3.65 12.41
N LYS A 261 -24.55 -4.09 13.57
CA LYS A 261 -25.09 -3.67 14.87
C LYS A 261 -25.04 -2.15 15.07
N SER A 262 -24.06 -1.49 14.45
CA SER A 262 -23.90 -0.03 14.49
C SER A 262 -24.69 0.70 13.39
N GLY A 263 -25.52 -0.01 12.62
CA GLY A 263 -26.39 0.57 11.59
C GLY A 263 -25.77 0.65 10.20
N TYR A 264 -24.74 -0.16 9.90
CA TYR A 264 -24.23 -0.27 8.54
C TYR A 264 -25.33 -0.79 7.60
N ALA A 265 -25.82 0.09 6.73
CA ALA A 265 -26.86 -0.25 5.77
C ALA A 265 -26.24 -0.80 4.50
N ILE A 266 -26.29 -2.13 4.33
CA ILE A 266 -26.00 -2.74 3.04
C ILE A 266 -27.20 -2.51 2.15
N LYS A 267 -27.01 -1.73 1.08
CA LYS A 267 -28.06 -1.55 0.08
C LYS A 267 -28.37 -2.90 -0.56
N ALA A 268 -29.61 -3.36 -0.47
CA ALA A 268 -30.04 -4.56 -1.19
C ALA A 268 -29.68 -4.41 -2.69
N GLY A 269 -28.94 -5.38 -3.24
CA GLY A 269 -28.43 -5.33 -4.61
C GLY A 269 -27.04 -4.68 -4.79
N SER A 270 -26.38 -4.20 -3.72
CA SER A 270 -24.97 -3.82 -3.81
C SER A 270 -24.11 -5.08 -4.00
N GLN A 271 -23.43 -5.18 -5.15
CA GLN A 271 -22.42 -6.20 -5.40
C GLN A 271 -21.13 -5.83 -4.68
N ASP A 272 -21.05 -6.13 -3.38
CA ASP A 272 -19.75 -6.16 -2.70
C ASP A 272 -19.21 -7.59 -2.74
N LEU A 273 -18.44 -7.87 -3.80
CA LEU A 273 -17.82 -9.17 -4.06
C LEU A 273 -16.90 -9.61 -2.91
N GLY A 274 -16.32 -8.66 -2.16
CA GLY A 274 -15.45 -8.95 -1.02
C GLY A 274 -16.24 -9.45 0.18
N LEU A 275 -17.38 -8.82 0.44
CA LEU A 275 -18.33 -9.24 1.46
C LEU A 275 -19.00 -10.57 1.12
N GLU A 276 -19.45 -10.75 -0.12
CA GLU A 276 -20.12 -11.97 -0.57
C GLU A 276 -19.20 -13.19 -0.43
N LYS A 277 -17.94 -13.06 -0.88
CA LYS A 277 -16.92 -14.10 -0.70
C LYS A 277 -16.66 -14.41 0.77
N LEU A 278 -16.63 -13.40 1.64
CA LEU A 278 -16.41 -13.59 3.07
C LEU A 278 -17.57 -14.37 3.71
N LEU A 279 -18.81 -13.97 3.40
CA LEU A 279 -20.02 -14.61 3.90
C LEU A 279 -20.19 -16.04 3.39
N LEU A 280 -19.95 -16.29 2.10
CA LEU A 280 -20.03 -17.65 1.52
C LEU A 280 -18.99 -18.61 2.10
N SER A 281 -17.88 -18.09 2.61
CA SER A 281 -16.84 -18.94 3.22
C SER A 281 -17.27 -19.50 4.59
N ASP A 282 -18.28 -18.93 5.25
CA ASP A 282 -18.84 -19.42 6.51
C ASP A 282 -20.38 -19.33 6.51
N PRO A 283 -21.07 -20.42 6.13
CA PRO A 283 -22.54 -20.45 6.10
C PRO A 283 -23.21 -20.12 7.44
N GLY A 284 -22.54 -20.41 8.57
CA GLY A 284 -23.05 -20.06 9.90
C GLY A 284 -23.07 -18.55 10.14
N SER A 285 -22.09 -17.84 9.57
CA SER A 285 -22.03 -16.39 9.60
C SER A 285 -23.14 -15.73 8.79
N ILE A 286 -23.61 -16.33 7.68
CA ILE A 286 -24.74 -15.80 6.89
C ILE A 286 -26.01 -15.74 7.74
N ALA A 287 -26.32 -16.80 8.48
CA ALA A 287 -27.52 -16.86 9.33
C ALA A 287 -27.47 -15.79 10.42
N ARG A 288 -26.35 -15.71 11.15
CA ARG A 288 -26.13 -14.70 12.19
C ARG A 288 -26.15 -13.27 11.63
N TYR A 289 -25.58 -13.08 10.45
CA TYR A 289 -25.54 -11.81 9.75
C TYR A 289 -26.94 -11.34 9.31
N THR A 290 -27.74 -12.26 8.79
CA THR A 290 -29.14 -12.00 8.38
C THR A 290 -29.99 -11.63 9.60
N GLU A 291 -29.82 -12.32 10.71
CA GLU A 291 -30.49 -12.01 11.98
C GLU A 291 -30.10 -10.62 12.51
N ASN A 292 -28.80 -10.31 12.54
CA ASN A 292 -28.30 -8.99 12.96
C ASN A 292 -28.84 -7.85 12.07
N ILE A 293 -28.96 -8.06 10.76
CA ILE A 293 -29.56 -7.09 9.84
C ILE A 293 -31.04 -6.87 10.18
N GLN A 294 -31.81 -7.95 10.36
CA GLN A 294 -33.22 -7.86 10.72
C GLN A 294 -33.43 -7.14 12.06
N GLU A 295 -32.57 -7.41 13.04
CA GLU A 295 -32.59 -6.74 14.33
C GLU A 295 -32.21 -5.26 14.22
N ALA A 296 -31.18 -4.93 13.43
CA ALA A 296 -30.80 -3.55 13.15
C ALA A 296 -31.93 -2.76 12.47
N PHE A 297 -32.64 -3.37 11.50
CA PHE A 297 -33.82 -2.76 10.87
C PHE A 297 -34.95 -2.52 11.89
N LYS A 298 -35.30 -3.53 12.71
CA LYS A 298 -36.31 -3.38 13.77
C LYS A 298 -35.95 -2.26 14.75
N ASN A 299 -34.69 -2.17 15.14
CA ASN A 299 -34.19 -1.16 16.06
C ASN A 299 -34.14 0.25 15.44
N ALA A 300 -33.90 0.37 14.13
CA ALA A 300 -33.97 1.63 13.41
C ALA A 300 -35.41 2.13 13.22
N GLU A 301 -36.39 1.23 13.12
CA GLU A 301 -37.82 1.56 13.03
C GLU A 301 -38.47 1.92 14.38
N ALA A 302 -37.93 1.43 15.50
CA ALA A 302 -38.50 1.63 16.83
C ALA A 302 -38.60 3.12 17.29
N PRO A 303 -37.61 4.01 17.05
CA PRO A 303 -37.73 5.44 17.34
C PRO A 303 -38.73 6.17 16.44
N ALA A 304 -38.88 5.73 15.18
CA ALA A 304 -39.82 6.31 14.22
C ALA A 304 -41.28 6.05 14.62
N ARG A 305 -41.58 4.84 15.14
CA ARG A 305 -42.92 4.49 15.63
C ARG A 305 -43.30 5.20 16.93
N ARG A 306 -42.35 5.45 17.84
CA ARG A 306 -42.63 6.21 19.08
C ARG A 306 -43.03 7.67 18.83
N ARG A 307 -42.46 8.32 17.80
CA ARG A 307 -42.84 9.68 17.41
C ARG A 307 -44.18 9.77 16.67
N GLN A 308 -44.63 8.68 16.06
CA GLN A 308 -45.97 8.60 15.45
C GLN A 308 -47.06 8.23 16.46
N ALA A 309 -46.72 7.52 17.53
CA ALA A 309 -47.63 7.17 18.63
C ALA A 309 -47.83 8.31 19.65
N GLN A 310 -46.88 9.25 19.73
CA GLN A 310 -47.03 10.52 20.45
C GLN A 310 -47.46 11.57 19.42
N GLY A 311 -48.76 11.63 19.12
CA GLY A 311 -49.32 12.67 18.25
C GLY A 311 -49.04 14.10 18.77
N PRO A 312 -49.26 15.13 17.92
CA PRO A 312 -48.99 16.53 18.27
C PRO A 312 -49.73 17.01 19.53
#